data_AF-A0A916AFM7-F1
#
_entry.id   AF-A0A916AFM7-F1
#
_cell.length_a   1.000
_cell.length_b   1.000
_cell.length_c   1.000
_cell.angle_alpha   90.00
_cell.angle_beta   90.00
_cell.angle_gamma   90.00
#
_symmetry.space_group_name_H-M   'P 1'
#
loop_
_entity.id
_entity.type
_entity.pdbx_description
1 polymer ?
#
loop_
_entity_poly.entity_id
_entity_poly.type
_entity_poly.pdbx_seq_one_letter_code
_entity_poly.pdbx_strand_id
1 'polypeptide(L)'
;MDLVNINREELSKLINARRTEREMSIPQLARLLEVSPQSALLVLRGSRLPSPPVLHKLLEVLEIQESEVPRLQAPLTRPTGKHVFISYSHRDSAYLERLMVHLKPLHKQGVIDPWVDTRLQAGDKWKKEIEKALQRARVAVLLVSADFLASDFIIENELPPLLHTAENKGTLIIPVILKPCRYTRDKNLREFQAINSPDEPLSLVDENERELVYDTISQRIEDTLVK
;
A
#
# COMPACT_ATOMS: atom_id res chain seq x y z
N MET A 1 18.70 -11.70 1.83
CA MET A 1 17.47 -11.88 1.04
C MET A 1 16.42 -10.90 1.53
N ASP A 2 15.91 -10.03 0.67
CA ASP A 2 14.90 -9.02 1.03
C ASP A 2 13.52 -9.69 1.16
N LEU A 3 12.86 -9.50 2.32
CA LEU A 3 11.54 -10.09 2.61
C LEU A 3 10.40 -9.31 1.96
N VAL A 4 10.65 -8.05 1.59
CA VAL A 4 9.62 -7.09 1.13
C VAL A 4 8.86 -7.59 -0.11
N ASN A 5 9.50 -8.43 -0.93
CA ASN A 5 8.95 -8.89 -2.20
C ASN A 5 8.59 -10.39 -2.24
N ILE A 6 8.25 -11.03 -1.11
CA ILE A 6 7.92 -12.46 -1.07
C ILE A 6 6.41 -12.67 -1.00
N ASN A 7 5.86 -13.49 -1.90
CA ASN A 7 4.46 -13.89 -1.85
C ASN A 7 4.27 -14.96 -0.75
N ARG A 8 3.75 -14.56 0.41
CA ARG A 8 3.61 -15.44 1.58
C ARG A 8 2.71 -16.66 1.34
N GLU A 9 1.68 -16.54 0.50
CA GLU A 9 0.73 -17.63 0.24
C GLU A 9 1.34 -18.67 -0.69
N GLU A 10 1.96 -18.22 -1.77
CA GLU A 10 2.68 -19.12 -2.68
C GLU A 10 3.90 -19.74 -1.99
N LEU A 11 4.59 -18.98 -1.14
CA LEU A 11 5.71 -19.50 -0.37
C LEU A 11 5.21 -20.60 0.58
N SER A 12 4.09 -20.38 1.28
CA SER A 12 3.46 -21.41 2.12
C SER A 12 3.12 -22.68 1.32
N LYS A 13 2.57 -22.55 0.10
CA LYS A 13 2.27 -23.70 -0.77
C LYS A 13 3.54 -24.45 -1.15
N LEU A 14 4.58 -23.74 -1.59
CA LEU A 14 5.88 -24.32 -1.96
C LEU A 14 6.52 -25.07 -0.79
N ILE A 15 6.56 -24.44 0.40
CA ILE A 15 7.11 -25.04 1.61
C ILE A 15 6.35 -26.31 1.99
N ASN A 16 5.01 -26.30 1.93
CA ASN A 16 4.20 -27.48 2.25
C ASN A 16 4.42 -28.62 1.27
N ALA A 17 4.56 -28.33 -0.03
CA ALA A 17 4.84 -29.32 -1.05
C ALA A 17 6.20 -30.01 -0.77
N ARG A 18 7.27 -29.22 -0.67
CA ARG A 18 8.63 -29.74 -0.42
C ARG A 18 8.77 -30.47 0.92
N ARG A 19 8.13 -29.97 1.97
CA ARG A 19 8.08 -30.64 3.29
C ARG A 19 7.42 -32.02 3.18
N THR A 20 6.33 -32.13 2.42
CA THR A 20 5.56 -33.37 2.28
C THR A 20 6.30 -34.39 1.42
N GLU A 21 6.95 -33.96 0.34
CA GLU A 21 7.83 -34.79 -0.50
C GLU A 21 8.97 -35.44 0.31
N ARG A 22 9.43 -34.76 1.36
CA ARG A 22 10.48 -35.23 2.28
C ARG A 22 9.95 -35.98 3.50
N GLU A 23 8.65 -36.25 3.56
CA GLU A 23 7.97 -36.92 4.68
C GLU A 23 8.26 -36.24 6.05
N MET A 24 8.53 -34.94 6.05
CA MET A 24 9.01 -34.22 7.23
C MET A 24 7.84 -33.72 8.08
N SER A 25 7.74 -34.16 9.33
CA SER A 25 6.69 -33.66 10.23
C SER A 25 6.92 -32.20 10.65
N ILE A 26 5.84 -31.51 11.03
CA ILE A 26 5.93 -30.11 11.51
C ILE A 26 6.84 -29.97 12.74
N PRO A 27 6.80 -30.87 13.76
CA PRO A 27 7.73 -30.80 14.89
C PRO A 27 9.20 -30.99 14.48
N GLN A 28 9.49 -31.88 13.53
CA GLN A 28 10.84 -32.07 12.99
C GLN A 28 11.34 -30.81 12.29
N LEU A 29 10.51 -30.20 11.43
CA LEU A 29 10.83 -28.95 10.76
C LEU A 29 11.07 -27.82 11.77
N ALA A 30 10.20 -27.66 12.77
CA ALA A 30 10.35 -26.63 13.80
C ALA A 30 11.67 -26.77 14.58
N ARG A 31 12.07 -28.01 14.91
CA ARG A 31 13.35 -28.31 15.57
C ARG A 31 14.54 -27.93 14.70
N LEU A 32 14.52 -28.28 13.41
CA LEU A 32 15.58 -27.92 12.46
C LEU A 32 15.71 -26.41 12.30
N LEU A 33 14.59 -25.69 12.31
CA LEU A 33 14.56 -24.22 12.20
C LEU A 33 14.90 -23.48 13.50
N GLU A 34 15.02 -24.18 14.62
CA GLU A 34 15.19 -23.59 15.96
C GLU A 34 14.06 -22.60 16.33
N VAL A 35 12.83 -22.94 15.95
CA VAL A 35 11.62 -22.15 16.26
C VAL A 35 10.57 -22.99 16.98
N SER A 36 9.59 -22.34 17.61
CA SER A 36 8.47 -23.07 18.22
C SER A 36 7.59 -23.74 17.16
N PRO A 37 6.93 -24.88 17.47
CA PRO A 37 5.97 -25.52 16.55
C PRO A 37 4.86 -24.58 16.08
N GLN A 38 4.43 -23.65 16.95
CA GLN A 38 3.44 -22.62 16.59
C GLN A 38 3.99 -21.63 15.55
N SER A 39 5.25 -21.21 15.69
CA SER A 39 5.89 -20.32 14.71
C SER A 39 6.01 -20.98 13.34
N ALA A 40 6.41 -22.27 13.32
CA ALA A 40 6.45 -23.06 12.09
C ALA A 40 5.04 -23.18 11.45
N LEU A 41 4.00 -23.43 12.26
CA LEU A 41 2.61 -23.50 11.78
C LEU A 41 2.13 -22.19 11.13
N LEU A 42 2.50 -21.03 11.69
CA LEU A 42 2.11 -19.73 11.11
C LEU A 42 2.74 -19.51 9.73
N VAL A 43 3.99 -19.93 9.55
CA VAL A 43 4.68 -19.89 8.24
C VAL A 43 4.03 -20.87 7.26
N LEU A 44 3.79 -22.11 7.71
CA LEU A 44 3.13 -23.13 6.89
C LEU A 44 1.70 -22.77 6.48
N ARG A 45 1.00 -21.93 7.25
CA ARG A 45 -0.33 -21.40 6.90
C ARG A 45 -0.30 -20.14 6.03
N GLY A 46 0.89 -19.60 5.72
CA GLY A 46 1.03 -18.32 5.02
C GLY A 46 0.58 -17.12 5.84
N SER A 47 0.33 -17.29 7.15
CA SER A 47 -0.13 -16.23 8.04
C SER A 47 0.98 -15.26 8.44
N ARG A 48 2.25 -15.66 8.27
CA ARG A 48 3.43 -14.86 8.61
C ARG A 48 4.63 -15.29 7.76
N LEU A 49 5.46 -14.35 7.34
CA LEU A 49 6.78 -14.65 6.79
C LEU A 49 7.79 -14.98 7.91
N PRO A 50 8.66 -15.98 7.72
CA PRO A 50 9.77 -16.22 8.63
C PRO A 50 10.75 -15.03 8.64
N SER A 51 11.48 -14.86 9.74
CA SER A 51 12.58 -13.87 9.78
C SER A 51 13.66 -14.27 8.76
N PRO A 52 14.51 -13.33 8.28
CA PRO A 52 15.51 -13.65 7.25
C PRO A 52 16.44 -14.83 7.62
N PRO A 53 16.93 -14.97 8.87
CA PRO A 53 17.73 -16.14 9.26
C PRO A 53 16.95 -17.45 9.20
N VAL A 54 15.70 -17.45 9.66
CA VAL A 54 14.83 -18.62 9.64
C VAL A 54 14.47 -18.99 8.21
N LEU A 55 14.26 -18.00 7.33
CA LEU A 55 13.97 -18.23 5.93
C LEU A 55 15.14 -18.89 5.22
N HIS A 56 16.36 -18.38 5.38
CA HIS A 56 17.54 -18.97 4.75
C HIS A 56 17.72 -20.44 5.16
N LYS A 57 17.63 -20.72 6.46
CA LYS A 57 17.69 -22.08 7.01
C LYS A 57 16.55 -22.96 6.51
N LEU A 58 15.36 -22.40 6.34
CA LEU A 58 14.20 -23.13 5.82
C LEU A 58 14.38 -23.53 4.36
N LEU A 59 14.91 -22.63 3.53
CA LEU A 59 15.20 -22.92 2.13
C LEU A 59 16.27 -24.01 2.01
N GLU A 60 17.31 -23.93 2.82
CA GLU A 60 18.36 -24.95 2.90
C GLU A 60 17.81 -26.32 3.31
N VAL A 61 17.05 -26.40 4.41
CA VAL A 61 16.47 -27.65 4.94
C VAL A 61 15.54 -28.33 3.94
N LEU A 62 14.83 -27.55 3.12
CA LEU A 62 13.88 -28.06 2.14
C LEU A 62 14.46 -28.15 0.72
N GLU A 63 15.74 -27.79 0.54
CA GLU A 63 16.45 -27.65 -0.75
C GLU A 63 15.66 -26.83 -1.78
N ILE A 64 15.06 -25.73 -1.32
CA ILE A 64 14.40 -24.75 -2.17
C ILE A 64 15.47 -23.75 -2.63
N GLN A 65 15.70 -23.66 -3.94
CA GLN A 65 16.60 -22.65 -4.48
C GLN A 65 16.02 -21.25 -4.28
N GLU A 66 16.86 -20.23 -4.10
CA GLU A 66 16.38 -18.84 -3.93
C GLU A 66 15.57 -18.36 -5.16
N SER A 67 15.84 -18.91 -6.35
CA SER A 67 15.08 -18.65 -7.57
C SER A 67 13.67 -19.23 -7.59
N GLU A 68 13.40 -20.26 -6.76
CA GLU A 68 12.08 -20.87 -6.63
C GLU A 68 11.20 -20.15 -5.61
N VAL A 69 11.80 -19.30 -4.76
CA VAL A 69 11.05 -18.51 -3.77
C VAL A 69 10.08 -17.60 -4.52
N PRO A 70 8.76 -17.78 -4.35
CA PRO A 70 7.78 -17.01 -5.07
C PRO A 70 7.89 -15.57 -4.60
N ARG A 71 8.34 -14.73 -5.50
CA ARG A 71 8.32 -13.29 -5.28
C ARG A 71 6.90 -12.82 -5.53
N LEU A 72 6.49 -11.76 -4.83
CA LEU A 72 5.40 -10.94 -5.32
C LEU A 72 5.77 -10.61 -6.76
N GLN A 73 5.00 -11.13 -7.72
CA GLN A 73 5.19 -10.76 -9.10
C GLN A 73 5.07 -9.23 -9.11
N ALA A 74 6.11 -8.54 -9.54
CA ALA A 74 5.93 -7.17 -9.96
C ALA A 74 4.73 -7.21 -10.91
N PRO A 75 3.72 -6.35 -10.72
CA PRO A 75 2.49 -6.44 -11.46
C PRO A 75 2.80 -6.57 -12.94
N LEU A 76 2.15 -7.54 -13.60
CA LEU A 76 2.33 -7.86 -15.01
C LEU A 76 2.20 -6.63 -15.94
N THR A 77 1.66 -5.54 -15.42
CA THR A 77 1.78 -4.18 -15.96
C THR A 77 1.81 -3.20 -14.79
N ARG A 78 2.96 -2.55 -14.49
CA ARG A 78 2.88 -1.23 -13.83
C ARG A 78 2.02 -0.34 -14.73
N PRO A 79 1.06 0.44 -14.20
CA PRO A 79 0.40 1.44 -15.02
C PRO A 79 1.49 2.31 -15.65
N THR A 80 1.50 2.44 -16.97
CA THR A 80 2.49 3.26 -17.70
C THR A 80 2.01 4.70 -17.90
N GLY A 81 0.83 5.01 -17.38
CA GLY A 81 0.17 6.30 -17.51
C GLY A 81 0.69 7.33 -16.52
N LYS A 82 0.22 8.56 -16.71
CA LYS A 82 0.56 9.74 -15.90
C LYS A 82 -0.52 10.02 -14.84
N HIS A 83 -1.42 9.07 -14.64
CA HIS A 83 -2.61 9.28 -13.85
C HIS A 83 -2.29 9.35 -12.35
N VAL A 84 -2.78 10.40 -11.72
CA VAL A 84 -2.68 10.61 -10.28
C VAL A 84 -4.09 10.62 -9.71
N PHE A 85 -4.45 9.61 -8.95
CA PHE A 85 -5.73 9.56 -8.24
C PHE A 85 -5.63 10.41 -6.97
N ILE A 86 -6.62 11.25 -6.69
CA ILE A 86 -6.68 12.05 -5.46
C ILE A 86 -8.04 11.85 -4.81
N SER A 87 -8.05 11.31 -3.59
CA SER A 87 -9.27 11.15 -2.79
C SER A 87 -9.24 12.04 -1.56
N TYR A 88 -10.36 12.70 -1.30
CA TYR A 88 -10.50 13.70 -0.23
C TYR A 88 -11.96 13.80 0.22
N SER A 89 -12.19 14.35 1.42
CA SER A 89 -13.54 14.76 1.81
C SER A 89 -13.87 16.12 1.23
N HIS A 90 -15.09 16.32 0.74
CA HIS A 90 -15.56 17.64 0.28
C HIS A 90 -15.41 18.75 1.34
N ARG A 91 -15.40 18.38 2.63
CA ARG A 91 -15.15 19.30 3.76
C ARG A 91 -13.70 19.78 3.86
N ASP A 92 -12.80 19.19 3.08
CA ASP A 92 -11.36 19.48 3.02
C ASP A 92 -10.95 20.09 1.66
N SER A 93 -11.90 20.62 0.87
CA SER A 93 -11.63 21.17 -0.47
C SER A 93 -10.53 22.21 -0.50
N ALA A 94 -10.38 23.04 0.54
CA ALA A 94 -9.31 24.04 0.61
C ALA A 94 -7.90 23.41 0.56
N TYR A 95 -7.70 22.24 1.17
CA TYR A 95 -6.42 21.52 1.11
C TYR A 95 -6.17 20.93 -0.28
N LEU A 96 -7.21 20.36 -0.89
CA LEU A 96 -7.14 19.89 -2.27
C LEU A 96 -6.80 21.04 -3.22
N GLU A 97 -7.54 22.14 -3.15
CA GLU A 97 -7.35 23.31 -4.03
C GLU A 97 -5.92 23.81 -3.95
N ARG A 98 -5.35 23.86 -2.73
CA ARG A 98 -3.96 24.27 -2.56
C ARG A 98 -2.98 23.25 -3.13
N LEU A 99 -3.16 21.95 -2.90
CA LEU A 99 -2.36 20.91 -3.53
C LEU A 99 -2.41 21.00 -5.06
N MET A 100 -3.59 21.24 -5.63
CA MET A 100 -3.75 21.38 -7.09
C MET A 100 -2.99 22.57 -7.67
N VAL A 101 -2.72 23.64 -6.88
CA VAL A 101 -1.85 24.74 -7.30
C VAL A 101 -0.40 24.24 -7.46
N HIS A 102 0.11 23.46 -6.51
CA HIS A 102 1.44 22.85 -6.56
C HIS A 102 1.60 21.84 -7.70
N LEU A 103 0.55 21.09 -8.02
CA LEU A 103 0.55 20.11 -9.11
C LEU A 103 0.35 20.72 -10.50
N LYS A 104 -0.09 21.98 -10.59
CA LYS A 104 -0.42 22.66 -11.85
C LYS A 104 0.75 22.73 -12.85
N PRO A 105 2.01 23.00 -12.44
CA PRO A 105 3.15 22.98 -13.35
C PRO A 105 3.35 21.61 -14.01
N LEU A 106 3.33 20.53 -13.21
CA LEU A 106 3.47 19.16 -13.69
C LEU A 106 2.33 18.79 -14.66
N HIS A 107 1.10 19.20 -14.37
CA HIS A 107 -0.03 18.96 -15.25
C HIS A 107 0.13 19.72 -16.58
N LYS A 108 0.54 20.99 -16.54
CA LYS A 108 0.79 21.79 -17.76
C LYS A 108 1.90 21.23 -18.63
N GLN A 109 2.93 20.66 -18.03
CA GLN A 109 4.01 19.96 -18.72
C GLN A 109 3.58 18.58 -19.24
N GLY A 110 2.36 18.15 -18.90
CA GLY A 110 1.84 16.83 -19.22
C GLY A 110 2.64 15.73 -18.55
N VAL A 111 3.22 15.96 -17.37
CA VAL A 111 3.90 14.95 -16.53
C VAL A 111 2.86 14.16 -15.74
N ILE A 112 1.77 14.81 -15.33
CA ILE A 112 0.65 14.20 -14.60
C ILE A 112 -0.69 14.43 -15.32
N ASP A 113 -1.63 13.54 -15.06
CA ASP A 113 -3.05 13.65 -15.38
C ASP A 113 -3.88 13.37 -14.11
N PRO A 114 -4.19 14.40 -13.31
CA PRO A 114 -4.85 14.23 -12.02
C PRO A 114 -6.33 13.89 -12.19
N TRP A 115 -6.76 12.79 -11.56
CA TRP A 115 -8.16 12.43 -11.39
C TRP A 115 -8.56 12.69 -9.93
N VAL A 116 -9.48 13.63 -9.73
CA VAL A 116 -9.96 14.00 -8.39
C VAL A 116 -11.31 13.34 -8.14
N ASP A 117 -11.39 12.63 -7.01
CA ASP A 117 -12.65 12.16 -6.46
C ASP A 117 -13.49 13.34 -5.96
N THR A 118 -14.31 13.91 -6.83
CA THR A 118 -15.16 15.06 -6.47
C THR A 118 -16.47 14.66 -5.79
N ARG A 119 -16.77 13.36 -5.62
CA ARG A 119 -18.10 12.87 -5.23
C ARG A 119 -18.05 11.55 -4.46
N LEU A 120 -17.68 11.60 -3.19
CA LEU A 120 -17.93 10.50 -2.25
C LEU A 120 -19.43 10.38 -1.90
N GLN A 121 -20.29 10.12 -2.90
CA GLN A 121 -21.68 9.68 -2.68
C GLN A 121 -21.79 8.20 -3.03
N ALA A 122 -22.36 7.40 -2.12
CA ALA A 122 -22.48 5.96 -2.24
C ALA A 122 -23.28 5.51 -3.49
N GLY A 123 -22.85 4.39 -4.11
CA GLY A 123 -23.57 3.72 -5.20
C GLY A 123 -22.69 2.86 -6.12
N ASP A 124 -23.27 1.80 -6.70
CA ASP A 124 -22.54 0.79 -7.51
C ASP A 124 -21.82 1.34 -8.75
N LYS A 125 -22.38 2.38 -9.38
CA LYS A 125 -21.75 3.03 -10.55
C LYS A 125 -20.50 3.80 -10.13
N TRP A 126 -20.52 4.39 -8.95
CA TRP A 126 -19.44 5.22 -8.43
C TRP A 126 -18.23 4.39 -8.03
N LYS A 127 -18.44 3.27 -7.33
CA LYS A 127 -17.40 2.29 -6.98
C LYS A 127 -16.60 1.83 -8.20
N LYS A 128 -17.28 1.55 -9.31
CA LYS A 128 -16.63 1.14 -10.57
C LYS A 128 -15.74 2.23 -11.16
N GLU A 129 -16.10 3.50 -11.02
CA GLU A 129 -15.27 4.60 -11.52
C GLU A 129 -14.03 4.81 -10.64
N ILE A 130 -14.16 4.72 -9.31
CA ILE A 130 -12.99 4.70 -8.40
C ILE A 130 -12.07 3.53 -8.73
N GLU A 131 -12.62 2.33 -8.90
CA GLU A 131 -11.83 1.15 -9.24
C GLU A 131 -11.06 1.35 -10.56
N LYS A 132 -11.73 1.86 -11.62
CA LYS A 132 -11.07 2.17 -12.90
C LYS A 132 -9.99 3.24 -12.75
N ALA A 133 -10.24 4.29 -11.96
CA ALA A 133 -9.28 5.35 -11.73
C ALA A 133 -8.04 4.81 -11.00
N LEU A 134 -8.23 4.03 -9.93
CA LEU A 134 -7.15 3.36 -9.19
C LEU A 134 -6.39 2.34 -10.04
N GLN A 135 -7.07 1.58 -10.90
CA GLN A 135 -6.42 0.63 -11.82
C GLN A 135 -5.48 1.32 -12.83
N ARG A 136 -5.75 2.58 -13.17
CA ARG A 136 -4.94 3.39 -14.11
C ARG A 136 -3.90 4.25 -13.41
N ALA A 137 -4.13 4.58 -12.15
CA ALA A 137 -3.28 5.47 -11.38
C ALA A 137 -1.90 4.86 -11.16
N ARG A 138 -0.85 5.64 -11.39
CA ARG A 138 0.51 5.31 -10.92
C ARG A 138 0.74 5.79 -9.49
N VAL A 139 0.05 6.85 -9.10
CA VAL A 139 0.09 7.43 -7.75
C VAL A 139 -1.34 7.68 -7.28
N ALA A 140 -1.63 7.34 -6.03
CA ALA A 140 -2.88 7.64 -5.35
C ALA A 140 -2.59 8.48 -4.10
N VAL A 141 -3.07 9.72 -4.06
CA VAL A 141 -2.96 10.62 -2.93
C VAL A 141 -4.26 10.58 -2.12
N LEU A 142 -4.15 10.34 -0.82
CA LEU A 142 -5.30 10.31 0.10
C LEU A 142 -5.18 11.48 1.08
N LEU A 143 -6.10 12.43 1.00
CA LEU A 143 -6.18 13.56 1.92
C LEU A 143 -7.02 13.16 3.14
N VAL A 144 -6.34 12.67 4.17
CA VAL A 144 -6.96 12.00 5.32
C VAL A 144 -7.29 12.98 6.43
N SER A 145 -8.56 12.96 6.85
CA SER A 145 -9.11 13.71 7.98
C SER A 145 -10.19 12.88 8.69
N ALA A 146 -10.73 13.38 9.80
CA ALA A 146 -11.91 12.76 10.41
C ALA A 146 -13.11 12.73 9.43
N ASP A 147 -13.25 13.76 8.60
CA ASP A 147 -14.32 13.88 7.60
C ASP A 147 -14.14 12.88 6.43
N PHE A 148 -12.90 12.61 6.03
CA PHE A 148 -12.58 11.57 5.06
C PHE A 148 -12.95 10.19 5.60
N LEU A 149 -12.50 9.89 6.83
CA LEU A 149 -12.73 8.59 7.47
C LEU A 149 -14.20 8.33 7.81
N ALA A 150 -15.01 9.39 7.92
CA ALA A 150 -16.45 9.32 8.20
C ALA A 150 -17.31 9.24 6.93
N SER A 151 -16.72 9.19 5.73
CA SER A 151 -17.50 9.02 4.51
C SER A 151 -17.99 7.58 4.36
N ASP A 152 -19.21 7.41 3.84
CA ASP A 152 -19.86 6.09 3.70
C ASP A 152 -18.98 5.09 2.96
N PHE A 153 -18.28 5.52 1.90
CA PHE A 153 -17.38 4.67 1.12
C PHE A 153 -16.19 4.10 1.94
N ILE A 154 -15.70 4.87 2.92
CA ILE A 154 -14.66 4.41 3.84
C ILE A 154 -15.26 3.56 4.96
N ILE A 155 -16.41 3.97 5.51
CA ILE A 155 -17.13 3.26 6.57
C ILE A 155 -17.56 1.85 6.12
N GLU A 156 -18.07 1.73 4.90
CA GLU A 156 -18.47 0.47 4.26
C GLU A 156 -17.25 -0.40 3.87
N ASN A 157 -16.03 0.07 4.17
CA ASN A 157 -14.78 -0.64 3.94
C ASN A 157 -14.53 -0.99 2.47
N GLU A 158 -14.98 -0.14 1.55
CA GLU A 158 -14.85 -0.37 0.11
C GLU A 158 -13.52 0.15 -0.45
N LEU A 159 -13.05 1.31 0.04
CA LEU A 159 -11.78 1.88 -0.43
C LEU A 159 -10.57 1.00 -0.07
N PRO A 160 -10.41 0.47 1.16
CA PRO A 160 -9.17 -0.20 1.51
C PRO A 160 -8.84 -1.43 0.65
N PRO A 161 -9.78 -2.35 0.34
CA PRO A 161 -9.52 -3.43 -0.62
C PRO A 161 -9.05 -2.95 -2.00
N LEU A 162 -9.58 -1.82 -2.49
CA LEU A 162 -9.18 -1.22 -3.76
C LEU A 162 -7.75 -0.65 -3.69
N LEU A 163 -7.40 0.00 -2.58
CA LEU A 163 -6.04 0.53 -2.37
C LEU A 163 -4.99 -0.59 -2.31
N HIS A 164 -5.25 -1.65 -1.56
CA HIS A 164 -4.34 -2.81 -1.51
C HIS A 164 -4.19 -3.47 -2.88
N THR A 165 -5.30 -3.58 -3.64
CA THR A 165 -5.26 -4.10 -5.01
C THR A 165 -4.42 -3.19 -5.92
N ALA A 166 -4.56 -1.88 -5.80
CA ALA A 166 -3.81 -0.90 -6.58
C ALA A 166 -2.31 -0.91 -6.21
N GLU A 167 -1.98 -0.99 -4.92
CA GLU A 167 -0.60 -1.10 -4.42
C GLU A 167 0.07 -2.39 -4.89
N ASN A 168 -0.61 -3.53 -4.77
CA ASN A 168 -0.15 -4.81 -5.34
C ASN A 168 0.00 -4.75 -6.88
N LYS A 169 -0.70 -3.80 -7.54
CA LYS A 169 -0.57 -3.48 -8.96
C LYS A 169 0.47 -2.38 -9.27
N GLY A 170 1.25 -1.97 -8.27
CA GLY A 170 2.39 -1.06 -8.42
C GLY A 170 2.01 0.42 -8.36
N THR A 171 0.80 0.73 -7.91
CA THR A 171 0.37 2.11 -7.61
C THR A 171 1.01 2.55 -6.31
N LEU A 172 1.68 3.71 -6.30
CA LEU A 172 2.18 4.31 -5.07
C LEU A 172 1.02 4.96 -4.30
N ILE A 173 0.76 4.50 -3.07
CA ILE A 173 -0.25 5.10 -2.20
C ILE A 173 0.42 6.13 -1.26
N ILE A 174 -0.06 7.37 -1.25
CA ILE A 174 0.46 8.49 -0.46
C ILE A 174 -0.65 9.08 0.42
N PRO A 175 -0.77 8.60 1.66
CA PRO A 175 -1.58 9.27 2.67
C PRO A 175 -0.97 10.62 3.08
N VAL A 176 -1.82 11.63 3.19
CA VAL A 176 -1.50 12.98 3.69
C VAL A 176 -2.43 13.27 4.84
N ILE A 177 -1.89 13.43 6.05
CA ILE A 177 -2.71 13.64 7.25
C ILE A 177 -3.04 15.13 7.36
N LEU A 178 -4.27 15.49 7.01
CA LEU A 178 -4.73 16.88 6.99
C LEU A 178 -5.07 17.40 8.38
N LYS A 179 -5.76 16.59 9.19
CA LYS A 179 -6.30 16.97 10.50
C LYS A 179 -6.10 15.82 11.51
N PRO A 180 -6.07 16.10 12.82
CA PRO A 180 -6.10 15.05 13.84
C PRO A 180 -7.26 14.08 13.59
N CYS A 181 -6.94 12.80 13.48
CA CYS A 181 -7.93 11.77 13.17
C CYS A 181 -7.47 10.40 13.67
N ARG A 182 -8.32 9.38 13.46
CA ARG A 182 -8.06 8.00 13.91
C ARG A 182 -7.16 7.19 12.95
N TYR A 183 -6.45 7.84 12.02
CA TYR A 183 -5.62 7.18 10.99
C TYR A 183 -4.72 6.07 11.55
N THR A 184 -3.92 6.37 12.57
CA THR A 184 -2.97 5.40 13.18
C THR A 184 -3.65 4.19 13.84
N ARG A 185 -4.93 4.33 14.17
CA ARG A 185 -5.77 3.27 14.76
C ARG A 185 -6.60 2.52 13.71
N ASP A 186 -6.61 3.00 12.47
CA ASP A 186 -7.35 2.36 11.40
C ASP A 186 -6.55 1.21 10.81
N LYS A 187 -7.06 -0.02 10.94
CA LYS A 187 -6.31 -1.23 10.62
C LYS A 187 -5.95 -1.33 9.14
N ASN A 188 -6.78 -0.78 8.25
CA ASN A 188 -6.59 -0.93 6.81
C ASN A 188 -5.82 0.23 6.18
N LEU A 189 -5.89 1.43 6.77
CA LEU A 189 -5.20 2.60 6.22
C LEU A 189 -3.81 2.83 6.82
N ARG A 190 -3.58 2.43 8.08
CA ARG A 190 -2.28 2.62 8.75
C ARG A 190 -1.13 1.84 8.12
N GLU A 191 -1.43 0.87 7.25
CA GLU A 191 -0.43 0.05 6.55
C GLU A 191 0.31 0.85 5.48
N PHE A 192 -0.32 1.92 4.96
CA PHE A 192 0.32 2.84 4.03
C PHE A 192 1.16 3.88 4.80
N GLN A 193 2.36 4.18 4.30
CA GLN A 193 3.24 5.17 4.92
C GLN A 193 2.77 6.58 4.56
N ALA A 194 2.30 7.35 5.55
CA ALA A 194 1.95 8.76 5.35
C ALA A 194 3.19 9.62 5.02
N ILE A 195 2.99 10.67 4.21
CA ILE A 195 4.08 11.57 3.80
C ILE A 195 4.51 12.53 4.92
N ASN A 196 3.57 12.89 5.79
CA ASN A 196 3.81 13.71 6.98
C ASN A 196 3.54 12.88 8.25
N SER A 197 4.12 13.32 9.37
CA SER A 197 3.87 12.71 10.67
C SER A 197 2.38 12.82 11.02
N PRO A 198 1.70 11.73 11.42
CA PRO A 198 0.32 11.80 11.89
C PRO A 198 0.14 12.69 13.14
N ASP A 199 1.21 12.94 13.89
CA ASP A 199 1.22 13.84 15.05
C ASP A 199 1.39 15.32 14.65
N GLU A 200 1.82 15.58 13.41
CA GLU A 200 1.95 16.91 12.80
C GLU A 200 1.08 17.00 11.52
N PRO A 201 -0.25 16.93 11.68
CA PRO A 201 -1.17 17.10 10.56
C PRO A 201 -1.10 18.52 10.00
N LEU A 202 -1.43 18.69 8.71
CA LEU A 202 -1.35 20.00 8.02
C LEU A 202 -2.13 21.10 8.77
N SER A 203 -3.22 20.76 9.46
CA SER A 203 -4.02 21.74 10.21
C SER A 203 -3.36 22.31 11.46
N LEU A 204 -2.27 21.71 11.95
CA LEU A 204 -1.57 22.11 13.18
C LEU A 204 -0.23 22.81 12.93
N VAL A 205 0.32 22.66 11.72
CA VAL A 205 1.57 23.32 11.30
C VAL A 205 1.28 24.70 10.69
N ASP A 206 2.31 25.55 10.63
CA ASP A 206 2.15 26.88 10.06
C ASP A 206 1.98 26.86 8.52
N GLU A 207 1.74 28.03 7.92
CA GLU A 207 1.55 28.12 6.47
C GLU A 207 2.79 27.68 5.68
N ASN A 208 3.99 28.09 6.09
CA ASN A 208 5.23 27.74 5.37
C ASN A 208 5.50 26.24 5.46
N GLU A 209 5.29 25.64 6.64
CA GLU A 209 5.42 24.20 6.83
C GLU A 209 4.41 23.42 5.98
N ARG A 210 3.16 23.89 5.86
CA ARG A 210 2.19 23.29 4.93
C ARG A 210 2.65 23.37 3.48
N GLU A 211 3.20 24.51 3.05
CA GLU A 211 3.73 24.69 1.69
C GLU A 211 4.86 23.70 1.38
N LEU A 212 5.75 23.45 2.34
CA LEU A 212 6.81 22.44 2.21
C LEU A 212 6.25 21.03 2.04
N VAL A 213 5.19 20.68 2.76
CA VAL A 213 4.54 19.38 2.60
C VAL A 213 3.90 19.24 1.22
N TYR A 214 3.24 20.29 0.70
CA TYR A 214 2.68 20.25 -0.65
C TYR A 214 3.75 20.12 -1.74
N ASP A 215 4.86 20.83 -1.62
CA ASP A 215 6.00 20.70 -2.53
C ASP A 215 6.60 19.28 -2.46
N THR A 216 6.74 18.72 -1.25
CA THR A 216 7.20 17.34 -1.04
C THR A 216 6.27 16.32 -1.72
N ILE A 217 4.95 16.52 -1.64
CA ILE A 217 3.96 15.68 -2.36
C ILE A 217 4.18 15.79 -3.87
N SER A 218 4.32 17.02 -4.39
CA SER A 218 4.55 17.28 -5.81
C SER A 218 5.82 16.61 -6.33
N GLN A 219 6.94 16.79 -5.62
CA GLN A 219 8.23 16.17 -5.93
C GLN A 219 8.13 14.64 -5.90
N ARG A 220 7.45 14.08 -4.89
CA ARG A 220 7.28 12.62 -4.77
C ARG A 220 6.49 12.03 -5.95
N ILE A 221 5.47 12.75 -6.42
CA ILE A 221 4.70 12.38 -7.61
C ILE A 221 5.59 12.43 -8.85
N GLU A 222 6.31 13.53 -9.05
CA GLU A 222 7.21 13.71 -10.21
C GLU A 222 8.27 12.61 -10.28
N ASP A 223 8.99 12.36 -9.19
CA ASP A 223 10.01 11.31 -9.08
C ASP A 223 9.47 9.91 -9.40
N THR A 224 8.19 9.68 -9.11
CA THR A 224 7.55 8.38 -9.35
C THR A 224 7.17 8.19 -10.83
N LEU A 225 6.86 9.28 -11.54
CA LEU A 225 6.33 9.24 -12.89
C LEU A 225 7.38 9.49 -13.98
N VAL A 226 8.49 10.15 -13.64
CA VAL A 226 9.61 10.43 -14.56
C VAL A 226 10.65 9.29 -14.57
N LYS A 227 10.61 8.38 -13.59
CA LYS A 227 11.37 7.11 -13.55
C LYS A 227 10.68 5.98 -14.32
#